data_AF-A0A103ZI41-F1
#
_entry.id   AF-A0A103ZI41-F1
#
_cell.length_a   1.000
_cell.length_b   1.000
_cell.length_c   1.000
_cell.angle_alpha   90.00
_cell.angle_beta   90.00
_cell.angle_gamma   90.00
#
_symmetry.space_group_name_H-M   'P 1'
#
loop_
_entity.id
_entity.type
_entity.pdbx_description
1 polymer ?
#
loop_
_entity_poly.entity_id
_entity_poly.type
_entity_poly.pdbx_seq_one_letter_code
_entity_poly.pdbx_strand_id
1 'polypeptide(L)'
;MKLRLGALTFTLKNSYLRGDIYYFQRPIPRDLQHHYGKKTVKINLKTSDVGQAAHMIDALNKRYEEEWRMLRADPESSLKATRKHAQAFLASWGIVPGAERDETTEMAVQLFHDHLEKKRTTHADGDEQVYREASGAEYLTAVESTAAQMVAGTLEDSLSDALELYISHYKKRDDEKFTGFSRAAFKTLTDVIGDKPIAKTAREDARKYVDHQLSKGLKTGTVRRRIRPTERHVERSPERCPTAHEGLPTARRLLRGFGLRSPTYFSANS
;
A
#
# COMPACT_ATOMS: atom_id res chain seq x y z
N MET A 1 -0.73 -7.87 -31.15
CA MET A 1 -0.50 -7.62 -32.59
C MET A 1 -0.45 -8.95 -33.36
N LYS A 2 -0.85 -8.98 -34.65
CA LYS A 2 -0.65 -10.13 -35.55
C LYS A 2 0.57 -9.86 -36.44
N LEU A 3 1.49 -10.81 -36.54
CA LEU A 3 2.67 -10.77 -37.38
C LEU A 3 2.58 -11.87 -38.44
N ARG A 4 3.10 -11.59 -39.64
CA ARG A 4 3.21 -12.55 -40.73
C ARG A 4 4.67 -12.79 -41.06
N LEU A 5 5.09 -14.06 -41.02
CA LEU A 5 6.40 -14.55 -41.42
C LEU A 5 6.17 -15.55 -42.56
N GLY A 6 6.25 -15.07 -43.80
CA GLY A 6 5.87 -15.86 -44.98
C GLY A 6 4.41 -16.30 -44.91
N ALA A 7 4.18 -17.62 -44.94
CA ALA A 7 2.84 -18.23 -44.82
C ALA A 7 2.34 -18.38 -43.37
N LEU A 8 3.21 -18.18 -42.36
CA LEU A 8 2.87 -18.37 -40.95
C LEU A 8 2.40 -17.05 -40.32
N THR A 9 1.29 -17.11 -39.58
CA THR A 9 0.76 -15.97 -38.83
C THR A 9 0.95 -16.21 -37.33
N PHE A 10 1.74 -15.36 -36.68
CA PHE A 10 1.96 -15.40 -35.23
C PHE A 10 1.21 -14.27 -34.55
N THR A 11 0.63 -14.52 -33.38
CA THR A 11 -0.04 -13.48 -32.59
C THR A 11 0.76 -13.19 -31.33
N LEU A 12 1.38 -12.02 -31.28
CA LEU A 12 2.00 -11.53 -30.05
C LEU A 12 0.91 -10.85 -29.20
N LYS A 13 0.53 -11.49 -28.10
CA LYS A 13 -0.41 -10.91 -27.13
C LYS A 13 0.27 -9.77 -26.36
N ASN A 14 -0.53 -8.83 -25.84
CA ASN A 14 -0.06 -7.74 -24.98
C ASN A 14 1.09 -6.90 -25.56
N SER A 15 1.06 -6.66 -26.87
CA SER A 15 2.11 -5.92 -27.57
C SER A 15 1.57 -5.13 -28.76
N TYR A 16 2.30 -4.06 -29.06
CA TYR A 16 2.13 -3.24 -30.26
C TYR A 16 3.49 -2.77 -30.77
N LEU A 17 3.54 -2.43 -32.06
CA LEU A 17 4.73 -1.90 -32.72
C LEU A 17 4.55 -0.39 -32.91
N ARG A 18 5.62 0.38 -32.65
CA ARG A 18 5.67 1.81 -32.96
C ARG A 18 7.01 2.11 -33.62
N GLY A 19 6.96 2.50 -34.90
CA GLY A 19 8.16 2.55 -35.73
C GLY A 19 8.71 1.14 -35.92
N ASP A 20 9.98 0.94 -35.58
CA ASP A 20 10.66 -0.36 -35.65
C ASP A 20 10.85 -1.02 -34.27
N ILE A 21 10.30 -0.41 -33.20
CA ILE A 21 10.52 -0.87 -31.82
C ILE A 21 9.24 -1.51 -31.26
N TYR A 22 9.39 -2.69 -30.66
CA TYR A 22 8.30 -3.37 -29.98
C TYR A 22 8.04 -2.79 -28.59
N TYR A 23 6.75 -2.68 -28.24
CA TYR A 23 6.29 -2.27 -26.92
C TYR A 23 5.44 -3.37 -26.31
N PHE A 24 5.64 -3.61 -25.02
CA PHE A 24 4.71 -4.35 -24.19
C PHE A 24 3.59 -3.42 -23.75
N GLN A 25 2.34 -3.82 -24.00
CA GLN A 25 1.15 -3.11 -23.54
C GLN A 25 0.15 -4.11 -22.98
N ARG A 26 -0.12 -4.01 -21.68
CA ARG A 26 -1.06 -4.90 -21.01
C ARG A 26 -2.07 -4.13 -20.17
N PRO A 27 -3.39 -4.36 -20.37
CA PRO A 27 -4.40 -3.75 -19.51
C PRO A 27 -4.30 -4.31 -18.11
N ILE A 28 -4.37 -3.43 -17.11
CA ILE A 28 -4.39 -3.84 -15.70
C ILE A 28 -5.81 -4.30 -15.37
N PRO A 29 -5.98 -5.48 -14.74
CA PRO A 29 -7.27 -5.99 -14.29
C PRO A 29 -8.01 -4.97 -13.42
N ARG A 30 -9.33 -4.82 -13.61
CA ARG A 30 -10.12 -3.74 -12.99
C ARG A 30 -10.03 -3.73 -11.47
N ASP A 31 -10.00 -4.91 -10.86
CA ASP A 31 -9.76 -5.16 -9.44
C ASP A 31 -8.43 -4.60 -8.94
N LEU A 32 -7.40 -4.60 -9.79
CA LEU A 32 -6.05 -4.16 -9.44
C LEU A 32 -5.76 -2.71 -9.86
N GLN A 33 -6.62 -2.08 -10.68
CA GLN A 33 -6.39 -0.71 -11.17
C GLN A 33 -6.25 0.32 -10.04
N HIS A 34 -6.93 0.11 -8.91
CA HIS A 34 -6.81 0.96 -7.73
C HIS A 34 -5.41 0.94 -7.11
N HIS A 35 -4.69 -0.19 -7.20
CA HIS A 35 -3.33 -0.32 -6.67
C HIS A 35 -2.28 0.32 -7.57
N TYR A 36 -2.48 0.29 -8.89
CA TYR A 36 -1.52 0.84 -9.86
C TYR A 36 -1.81 2.29 -10.27
N GLY A 37 -3.00 2.83 -9.97
CA GLY A 37 -3.41 4.18 -10.37
C GLY A 37 -3.52 4.39 -11.90
N LYS A 38 -3.37 3.32 -12.69
CA LYS A 38 -3.32 3.34 -14.15
C LYS A 38 -4.14 2.19 -14.72
N LYS A 39 -4.62 2.35 -15.96
CA LYS A 39 -5.44 1.33 -16.64
C LYS A 39 -4.61 0.35 -17.44
N THR A 40 -3.36 0.66 -17.74
CA THR A 40 -2.52 -0.12 -18.66
C THR A 40 -1.05 0.09 -18.33
N VAL A 41 -0.28 -1.00 -18.32
CA VAL A 41 1.18 -0.97 -18.28
C VAL A 41 1.70 -0.86 -19.70
N LYS A 42 2.62 0.08 -19.94
CA LYS A 42 3.31 0.26 -21.22
C LYS A 42 4.82 0.29 -20.99
N ILE A 43 5.56 -0.60 -21.65
CA ILE A 43 7.02 -0.71 -21.53
C ILE A 43 7.63 -0.78 -22.92
N ASN A 44 8.63 0.06 -23.18
CA ASN A 44 9.44 0.00 -24.39
C ASN A 44 10.43 -1.18 -24.28
N LEU A 45 10.40 -2.13 -25.22
CA LEU A 45 11.29 -3.29 -25.20
C LEU A 45 12.67 -2.99 -25.78
N LYS A 46 12.85 -1.84 -26.44
CA LYS A 46 14.10 -1.39 -27.08
C LYS A 46 14.68 -2.41 -28.07
N THR A 47 13.80 -3.18 -28.72
CA THR A 47 14.17 -4.26 -29.65
C THR A 47 13.28 -4.21 -30.89
N SER A 48 13.89 -4.41 -32.06
CA SER A 48 13.23 -4.58 -33.37
C SER A 48 13.17 -6.05 -33.82
N ASP A 49 13.90 -6.95 -33.16
CA ASP A 49 13.84 -8.39 -33.40
C ASP A 49 12.57 -9.01 -32.80
N VAL A 50 11.76 -9.65 -33.65
CA VAL A 50 10.53 -10.35 -33.30
C VAL A 50 10.75 -11.45 -32.26
N GLY A 51 11.81 -12.24 -32.41
CA GLY A 51 12.08 -13.40 -31.55
C GLY A 51 12.44 -12.99 -30.13
N GLN A 52 13.36 -12.03 -30.02
CA GLN A 52 13.73 -11.41 -28.74
C GLN A 52 12.55 -10.68 -28.10
N ALA A 53 11.79 -9.90 -28.88
CA ALA A 53 10.60 -9.22 -28.38
C ALA A 53 9.58 -10.23 -27.82
N ALA A 54 9.34 -11.36 -28.50
CA ALA A 54 8.44 -12.40 -28.03
C ALA A 54 8.86 -12.99 -26.67
N HIS A 55 10.15 -13.27 -26.50
CA HIS A 55 10.70 -13.79 -25.24
C HIS A 55 10.56 -12.77 -24.10
N MET A 56 10.87 -11.49 -24.35
CA MET A 56 10.72 -10.42 -23.36
C MET A 56 9.26 -10.20 -22.98
N ILE A 57 8.35 -10.25 -23.95
CA ILE A 57 6.90 -10.14 -23.71
C ILE A 57 6.41 -11.28 -22.83
N ASP A 58 6.82 -12.53 -23.10
CA ASP A 58 6.42 -13.68 -22.28
C ASP A 58 6.93 -13.57 -20.84
N ALA A 59 8.20 -13.18 -20.67
CA ALA A 59 8.80 -12.96 -19.35
C ALA A 59 8.07 -11.86 -18.56
N LEU A 60 7.78 -10.71 -19.19
CA LEU A 60 7.01 -9.63 -18.57
C LEU A 60 5.58 -10.07 -18.26
N ASN A 61 4.95 -10.84 -19.15
CA ASN A 61 3.59 -11.31 -18.94
C ASN A 61 3.50 -12.27 -17.74
N LYS A 62 4.43 -13.21 -17.62
CA LYS A 62 4.54 -14.12 -16.47
C LYS A 62 4.78 -13.36 -15.17
N ARG A 63 5.72 -12.42 -15.16
CA ARG A 63 6.00 -11.57 -13.99
C ARG A 63 4.76 -10.83 -13.50
N TYR A 64 4.03 -10.16 -14.40
CA TYR A 64 2.80 -9.47 -14.04
C TYR A 64 1.66 -10.42 -13.66
N GLU A 65 1.59 -11.63 -14.23
CA GLU A 65 0.60 -12.64 -13.81
C GLU A 65 0.86 -13.14 -12.41
N GLU A 66 2.12 -13.40 -12.06
CA GLU A 66 2.51 -13.78 -10.72
C GLU A 66 2.23 -12.65 -9.74
N GLU A 67 2.61 -11.42 -10.06
CA GLU A 67 2.32 -10.23 -9.25
C GLU A 67 0.82 -10.08 -9.01
N TRP A 68 0.00 -10.14 -10.07
CA TRP A 68 -1.45 -10.06 -9.94
C TRP A 68 -2.07 -11.26 -9.23
N ARG A 69 -1.51 -12.45 -9.38
CA ARG A 69 -1.95 -13.65 -8.67
C ARG A 69 -1.68 -13.50 -7.18
N MET A 70 -0.50 -13.01 -6.80
CA MET A 70 -0.18 -12.68 -5.41
C MET A 70 -1.10 -11.59 -4.88
N LEU A 71 -1.38 -10.57 -5.69
CA LEU A 71 -2.28 -9.49 -5.32
C LEU A 71 -3.74 -9.92 -5.09
N ARG A 72 -4.18 -11.00 -5.75
CA ARG A 72 -5.55 -11.55 -5.64
C ARG A 72 -5.69 -12.69 -4.66
N ALA A 73 -4.63 -13.49 -4.47
CA ALA A 73 -4.62 -14.61 -3.55
C ALA A 73 -4.82 -14.14 -2.10
N ASP A 74 -4.52 -12.87 -1.82
CA ASP A 74 -4.92 -12.19 -0.61
C ASP A 74 -5.77 -10.95 -0.97
N PRO A 75 -7.09 -10.93 -0.66
CA PRO A 75 -7.89 -9.71 -0.77
C PRO A 75 -7.29 -8.55 0.04
N GLU A 76 -6.43 -8.87 1.02
CA GLU A 76 -5.52 -7.96 1.72
C GLU A 76 -4.07 -8.02 1.17
N SER A 77 -3.90 -7.63 -0.09
CA SER A 77 -2.66 -6.93 -0.52
C SER A 77 -2.60 -5.52 0.09
N SER A 78 -2.85 -5.49 1.40
CA SER A 78 -2.98 -4.33 2.25
C SER A 78 -1.65 -3.60 2.30
N LEU A 79 -1.70 -2.32 2.62
CA LEU A 79 -0.52 -1.50 2.87
C LEU A 79 0.54 -2.24 3.72
N LYS A 80 0.12 -3.12 4.63
CA LYS A 80 0.97 -4.04 5.41
C LYS A 80 1.87 -4.95 4.57
N ALA A 81 1.37 -5.60 3.52
CA ALA A 81 2.17 -6.48 2.66
C ALA A 81 3.18 -5.68 1.83
N THR A 82 2.73 -4.59 1.20
CA THR A 82 3.60 -3.66 0.46
C THR A 82 4.66 -3.06 1.38
N ARG A 83 4.31 -2.70 2.62
CA ARG A 83 5.22 -2.19 3.65
C ARG A 83 6.24 -3.26 4.06
N LYS A 84 5.83 -4.51 4.25
CA LYS A 84 6.76 -5.61 4.57
C LYS A 84 7.75 -5.85 3.42
N HIS A 85 7.29 -5.80 2.18
CA HIS A 85 8.17 -5.89 1.02
C HIS A 85 9.09 -4.66 0.90
N ALA A 86 8.60 -3.46 1.21
CA ALA A 86 9.41 -2.24 1.22
C ALA A 86 10.48 -2.29 2.31
N GLN A 87 10.16 -2.82 3.50
CA GLN A 87 11.13 -3.08 4.56
C GLN A 87 12.21 -4.07 4.12
N ALA A 88 11.81 -5.20 3.53
CA ALA A 88 12.76 -6.19 3.03
C ALA A 88 13.64 -5.62 1.90
N PHE A 89 13.04 -4.79 1.04
CA PHE A 89 13.77 -4.09 0.00
C PHE A 89 14.81 -3.13 0.60
N LEU A 90 14.43 -2.25 1.53
CA LEU A 90 15.36 -1.35 2.22
C LEU A 90 16.46 -2.10 3.00
N ALA A 91 16.11 -3.22 3.63
CA ALA A 91 17.10 -4.07 4.30
C ALA A 91 18.16 -4.62 3.33
N SER A 92 17.80 -4.90 2.07
CA SER A 92 18.78 -5.29 1.04
C SER A 92 19.76 -4.18 0.66
N TRP A 93 19.39 -2.92 0.92
CA TRP A 93 20.27 -1.75 0.80
C TRP A 93 21.02 -1.45 2.09
N GLY A 94 20.84 -2.24 3.15
CA GLY A 94 21.41 -1.96 4.48
C GLY A 94 20.68 -0.86 5.24
N ILE A 95 19.49 -0.44 4.80
CA ILE A 95 18.72 0.63 5.41
C ILE A 95 17.66 0.03 6.35
N VAL A 96 17.70 0.43 7.62
CA VAL A 96 16.66 0.09 8.60
C VAL A 96 15.79 1.34 8.87
N PRO A 97 14.52 1.33 8.45
CA PRO A 97 13.63 2.48 8.64
C PRO A 97 13.40 2.79 10.13
N GLY A 98 13.58 4.06 10.52
CA GLY A 98 13.34 4.54 11.89
C GLY A 98 14.44 4.19 12.90
N ALA A 99 15.54 3.55 12.47
CA ALA A 99 16.76 3.47 13.27
C ALA A 99 17.52 4.81 13.21
N GLU A 100 18.40 5.02 14.20
CA GLU A 100 19.37 6.12 14.15
C GLU A 100 20.29 5.90 12.94
N ARG A 101 20.53 6.97 12.17
CA ARG A 101 21.32 6.89 10.95
C ARG A 101 22.76 7.19 11.29
N ASP A 102 23.61 6.17 11.22
CA ASP A 102 25.05 6.33 11.23
C ASP A 102 25.55 6.77 9.84
N GLU A 103 26.83 7.10 9.73
CA GLU A 103 27.46 7.51 8.46
C GLU A 103 27.27 6.44 7.36
N THR A 104 27.32 5.16 7.74
CA THR A 104 27.09 4.03 6.82
C THR A 104 25.66 4.02 6.29
N THR A 105 24.67 4.21 7.17
CA THR A 105 23.26 4.26 6.80
C THR A 105 22.95 5.48 5.94
N GLU A 106 23.55 6.64 6.22
CA GLU A 106 23.38 7.83 5.36
C GLU A 106 23.94 7.60 3.94
N MET A 107 25.11 6.95 3.83
CA MET A 107 25.66 6.58 2.53
C MET A 107 24.74 5.58 1.79
N ALA A 108 24.19 4.59 2.50
CA ALA A 108 23.22 3.65 1.93
C ALA A 108 21.94 4.36 1.44
N VAL A 109 21.44 5.33 2.21
CA VAL A 109 20.30 6.17 1.83
C VAL A 109 20.62 6.99 0.57
N GLN A 110 21.81 7.58 0.47
CA GLN A 110 22.22 8.31 -0.73
C GLN A 110 22.26 7.40 -1.96
N LEU A 111 22.88 6.22 -1.87
CA LEU A 111 22.93 5.24 -2.95
C LEU A 111 21.53 4.79 -3.39
N PHE A 112 20.62 4.66 -2.43
CA PHE A 112 19.22 4.37 -2.70
C PHE A 112 18.52 5.52 -3.45
N HIS A 113 18.75 6.77 -3.05
CA HIS A 113 18.23 7.94 -3.77
C HIS A 113 18.78 8.02 -5.20
N ASP A 114 20.08 7.78 -5.39
CA ASP A 114 20.71 7.74 -6.71
C ASP A 114 20.10 6.65 -7.60
N HIS A 115 19.75 5.49 -7.02
CA HIS A 115 19.05 4.43 -7.73
C HIS A 115 17.67 4.87 -8.23
N LEU A 116 16.87 5.51 -7.37
CA LEU A 116 15.55 6.02 -7.77
C LEU A 116 15.67 7.14 -8.82
N GLU A 117 16.68 7.99 -8.68
CA GLU A 117 16.97 9.08 -9.61
C GLU A 117 17.36 8.57 -10.99
N LYS A 118 18.18 7.51 -11.06
CA LYS A 118 18.51 6.83 -12.31
C LYS A 118 17.27 6.27 -13.01
N LYS A 119 16.28 5.78 -12.28
CA LYS A 119 15.01 5.32 -12.86
C LYS A 119 14.21 6.48 -13.42
N ARG A 120 14.18 7.63 -12.74
CA ARG A 120 13.52 8.85 -13.22
C ARG A 120 14.16 9.37 -14.50
N THR A 121 15.48 9.50 -14.54
CA THR A 121 16.21 9.94 -15.75
C THR A 121 16.02 8.97 -16.91
N THR A 122 16.05 7.66 -16.66
CA THR A 122 15.78 6.64 -17.69
C THR A 122 14.35 6.70 -18.21
N HIS A 123 13.38 7.05 -17.36
CA HIS A 123 11.99 7.22 -17.76
C HIS A 123 11.79 8.47 -18.63
N ALA A 124 12.46 9.57 -18.26
CA ALA A 124 12.40 10.82 -18.99
C ALA A 124 13.07 10.75 -20.38
N ASP A 125 14.07 9.88 -20.56
CA ASP A 125 14.76 9.65 -21.84
C ASP A 125 15.30 10.95 -22.49
N GLY A 126 15.76 11.89 -21.65
CA GLY A 126 16.26 13.19 -22.07
C GLY A 126 15.19 14.28 -22.26
N ASP A 127 13.91 13.96 -22.07
CA ASP A 127 12.83 14.95 -22.06
C ASP A 127 12.76 15.66 -20.69
N GLU A 128 13.15 16.93 -20.69
CA GLU A 128 13.21 17.78 -19.50
C GLU A 128 11.83 18.00 -18.86
N GLN A 129 10.77 18.08 -19.65
CA GLN A 129 9.43 18.29 -19.12
C GLN A 129 8.94 17.01 -18.43
N VAL A 130 9.15 15.85 -19.06
CA VAL A 130 8.84 14.55 -18.45
C VAL A 130 9.65 14.35 -17.17
N TYR A 131 10.93 14.71 -17.15
CA TYR A 131 11.78 14.60 -15.96
C TYR A 131 11.26 15.41 -14.76
N ARG A 132 10.77 16.62 -15.01
CA ARG A 132 10.25 17.53 -13.97
C ARG A 132 8.85 17.16 -13.50
N GLU A 133 7.98 16.74 -14.41
CA GLU A 133 6.55 16.56 -14.15
C GLU A 133 6.17 15.11 -13.81
N ALA A 134 7.01 14.12 -14.15
CA ALA A 134 6.70 12.71 -13.92
C ALA A 134 6.47 12.43 -12.44
N SER A 135 5.29 11.87 -12.13
CA SER A 135 5.00 11.37 -10.80
C SER A 135 5.85 10.11 -10.51
N GLY A 136 6.22 9.90 -9.25
CA GLY A 136 6.93 8.68 -8.81
C GLY A 136 6.22 7.40 -9.23
N ALA A 137 4.88 7.40 -9.27
CA ALA A 137 4.07 6.28 -9.74
C ALA A 137 4.25 5.95 -11.24
N GLU A 138 4.99 6.76 -11.99
CA GLU A 138 5.23 6.56 -13.42
C GLU A 138 6.44 5.71 -13.73
N TYR A 139 7.44 5.76 -12.86
CA TYR A 139 8.72 5.08 -13.04
C TYR A 139 9.13 4.20 -11.86
N LEU A 140 8.42 4.28 -10.73
CA LEU A 140 8.62 3.41 -9.57
C LEU A 140 7.52 2.35 -9.45
N THR A 141 7.92 1.22 -8.89
CA THR A 141 6.99 0.20 -8.40
C THR A 141 6.34 0.67 -7.09
N ALA A 142 5.25 0.01 -6.69
CA ALA A 142 4.58 0.28 -5.42
C ALA A 142 5.54 0.09 -4.22
N VAL A 143 6.35 -0.97 -4.25
CA VAL A 143 7.34 -1.27 -3.20
C VAL A 143 8.42 -0.19 -3.11
N GLU A 144 8.96 0.27 -4.25
CA GLU A 144 9.97 1.34 -4.28
C GLU A 144 9.38 2.68 -3.82
N SER A 145 8.13 2.97 -4.19
CA SER A 145 7.44 4.19 -3.76
C SER A 145 7.20 4.18 -2.25
N THR A 146 6.74 3.05 -1.70
CA THR A 146 6.58 2.87 -0.26
C THR A 146 7.93 2.92 0.46
N ALA A 147 8.98 2.30 -0.08
CA ALA A 147 10.33 2.37 0.48
C ALA A 147 10.86 3.81 0.52
N ALA A 148 10.66 4.58 -0.56
CA ALA A 148 11.01 6.01 -0.59
C ALA A 148 10.26 6.81 0.48
N GLN A 149 8.95 6.56 0.66
CA GLN A 149 8.16 7.19 1.71
C GLN A 149 8.63 6.81 3.13
N MET A 150 9.05 5.56 3.33
CA MET A 150 9.60 5.09 4.61
C MET A 150 10.92 5.78 4.96
N VAL A 151 11.83 5.91 3.98
CA VAL A 151 13.10 6.64 4.17
C VAL A 151 12.85 8.13 4.40
N ALA A 152 11.89 8.73 3.68
CA ALA A 152 11.52 10.12 3.87
C ALA A 152 10.73 10.38 5.18
N GLY A 153 10.31 9.34 5.90
CA GLY A 153 9.46 9.48 7.10
C GLY A 153 8.05 9.99 6.81
N THR A 154 7.59 9.90 5.55
CA THR A 154 6.28 10.40 5.10
C THR A 154 5.21 9.31 5.01
N LEU A 155 5.57 8.05 5.27
CA LEU A 155 4.61 6.95 5.27
C LEU A 155 3.67 7.07 6.47
N GLU A 156 2.38 7.30 6.20
CA GLU A 156 1.33 7.31 7.21
C GLU A 156 1.07 5.88 7.73
N ASP A 157 0.90 5.73 9.05
CA ASP A 157 0.59 4.42 9.64
C ASP A 157 -0.84 3.96 9.29
N SER A 158 -0.96 2.71 8.85
CA SER A 158 -2.27 2.08 8.58
C SER A 158 -2.98 1.65 9.85
N LEU A 159 -4.27 1.35 9.76
CA LEU A 159 -5.04 0.77 10.86
C LEU A 159 -4.42 -0.53 11.38
N SER A 160 -3.90 -1.37 10.49
CA SER A 160 -3.24 -2.63 10.84
C SER A 160 -1.89 -2.40 11.53
N ASP A 161 -1.12 -1.40 11.08
CA ASP A 161 0.15 -1.03 11.72
C ASP A 161 -0.08 -0.46 13.12
N ALA A 162 -1.10 0.39 13.28
CA ALA A 162 -1.53 0.93 14.57
C ALA A 162 -1.90 -0.18 15.57
N LEU A 163 -2.57 -1.23 15.08
CA LEU A 163 -2.93 -2.38 15.91
C LEU A 163 -1.69 -3.11 16.40
N GLU A 164 -0.77 -3.49 15.51
CA GLU A 164 0.41 -4.26 15.92
C GLU A 164 1.31 -3.42 16.84
N LEU A 165 1.43 -2.11 16.59
CA LEU A 165 2.13 -1.19 17.49
C LEU A 165 1.45 -1.14 18.86
N TYR A 166 0.13 -1.05 18.92
CA TYR A 166 -0.57 -1.09 20.20
C TYR A 166 -0.33 -2.42 20.94
N ILE A 167 -0.44 -3.56 20.23
CA ILE A 167 -0.24 -4.88 20.82
C ILE A 167 1.17 -4.99 21.41
N SER A 168 2.21 -4.53 20.69
CA SER A 168 3.59 -4.63 21.15
C SER A 168 3.86 -3.85 22.45
N HIS A 169 3.19 -2.70 22.62
CA HIS A 169 3.30 -1.84 23.80
C HIS A 169 2.29 -2.18 24.90
N TYR A 170 1.32 -3.08 24.66
CA TYR A 170 0.29 -3.39 25.64
C TYR A 170 0.79 -4.38 26.70
N LYS A 171 0.44 -4.11 27.97
CA LYS A 171 0.81 -4.96 29.12
C LYS A 171 0.36 -6.42 29.03
N LYS A 172 -0.62 -6.74 28.18
CA LYS A 172 -1.09 -8.11 27.89
C LYS A 172 -0.77 -8.54 26.46
N ARG A 173 0.39 -8.16 25.93
CA ARG A 173 0.82 -8.56 24.58
C ARG A 173 0.91 -10.07 24.40
N ASP A 174 1.23 -10.81 25.46
CA ASP A 174 1.37 -12.27 25.44
C ASP A 174 0.03 -13.00 25.66
N ASP A 175 -1.06 -12.26 25.90
CA ASP A 175 -2.40 -12.85 26.02
C ASP A 175 -2.94 -13.16 24.61
N GLU A 176 -2.86 -14.43 24.23
CA GLU A 176 -3.30 -14.94 22.93
C GLU A 176 -4.78 -14.66 22.65
N LYS A 177 -5.63 -14.72 23.69
CA LYS A 177 -7.06 -14.43 23.53
C LYS A 177 -7.27 -12.96 23.24
N PHE A 178 -6.54 -12.07 23.91
CA PHE A 178 -6.63 -10.63 23.68
C PHE A 178 -6.09 -10.24 22.29
N THR A 179 -4.92 -10.74 21.92
CA THR A 179 -4.30 -10.43 20.62
C THR A 179 -5.08 -11.03 19.46
N GLY A 180 -5.52 -12.29 19.58
CA GLY A 180 -6.38 -12.95 18.60
C GLY A 180 -7.72 -12.23 18.43
N PHE A 181 -8.37 -11.83 19.52
CA PHE A 181 -9.62 -11.07 19.46
C PHE A 181 -9.42 -9.69 18.80
N SER A 182 -8.33 -8.99 19.14
CA SER A 182 -8.05 -7.65 18.60
C SER A 182 -7.73 -7.73 17.10
N ARG A 183 -6.90 -8.69 16.67
CA ARG A 183 -6.62 -8.96 15.25
C ARG A 183 -7.88 -9.35 14.49
N ALA A 184 -8.72 -10.23 15.04
CA ALA A 184 -9.98 -10.61 14.40
C ALA A 184 -10.95 -9.42 14.27
N ALA A 185 -11.05 -8.57 15.30
CA ALA A 185 -11.91 -7.39 15.26
C ALA A 185 -11.46 -6.39 14.19
N PHE A 186 -10.16 -6.08 14.14
CA PHE A 186 -9.59 -5.22 13.10
C PHE A 186 -9.70 -5.83 11.72
N LYS A 187 -9.49 -7.13 11.56
CA LYS A 187 -9.70 -7.82 10.28
C LYS A 187 -11.12 -7.62 9.76
N THR A 188 -12.14 -7.78 10.61
CA THR A 188 -13.52 -7.52 10.16
C THR A 188 -13.75 -6.06 9.76
N LEU A 189 -13.00 -5.13 10.34
CA LEU A 189 -13.07 -3.71 10.00
C LEU A 189 -12.40 -3.48 8.65
N THR A 190 -11.15 -3.91 8.48
CA THR A 190 -10.38 -3.77 7.23
C THR A 190 -11.05 -4.48 6.06
N ASP A 191 -11.67 -5.64 6.27
CA ASP A 191 -12.48 -6.34 5.27
C ASP A 191 -13.62 -5.46 4.69
N VAL A 192 -14.13 -4.48 5.46
CA VAL A 192 -15.27 -3.65 5.08
C VAL A 192 -14.84 -2.28 4.55
N ILE A 193 -13.86 -1.65 5.20
CA ILE A 193 -13.47 -0.26 4.91
C ILE A 193 -12.12 -0.14 4.17
N GLY A 194 -11.38 -1.25 4.06
CA GLY A 194 -9.99 -1.31 3.61
C GLY A 194 -8.99 -0.95 4.71
N ASP A 195 -7.77 -1.48 4.61
CA ASP A 195 -6.64 -1.08 5.46
C ASP A 195 -6.11 0.29 4.99
N LYS A 196 -6.71 1.35 5.52
CA LYS A 196 -6.38 2.75 5.19
C LYS A 196 -5.46 3.36 6.26
N PRO A 197 -4.72 4.42 5.93
CA PRO A 197 -4.03 5.24 6.92
C PRO A 197 -4.99 5.77 7.98
N ILE A 198 -4.58 5.77 9.24
CA ILE A 198 -5.41 6.27 10.36
C ILE A 198 -5.92 7.69 10.07
N ALA A 199 -5.06 8.54 9.51
CA ALA A 199 -5.39 9.92 9.16
C ALA A 199 -6.54 10.05 8.13
N LYS A 200 -6.69 9.05 7.26
CA LYS A 200 -7.72 9.02 6.20
C LYS A 200 -8.97 8.25 6.59
N THR A 201 -9.04 7.73 7.82
CA THR A 201 -10.25 7.04 8.29
C THR A 201 -11.34 8.04 8.66
N ALA A 202 -12.49 7.94 7.99
CA ALA A 202 -13.57 8.91 8.11
C ALA A 202 -14.81 8.33 8.83
N ARG A 203 -15.67 9.23 9.33
CA ARG A 203 -16.95 8.88 9.99
C ARG A 203 -17.87 8.05 9.09
N GLU A 204 -17.72 8.16 7.79
CA GLU A 204 -18.47 7.38 6.81
C GLU A 204 -18.01 5.92 6.78
N ASP A 205 -16.71 5.66 6.93
CA ASP A 205 -16.16 4.30 7.01
C ASP A 205 -16.69 3.59 8.27
N ALA A 206 -16.71 4.30 9.39
CA ALA A 206 -17.34 3.86 10.64
C ALA A 206 -18.81 3.44 10.46
N ARG A 207 -19.60 4.26 9.76
CA ARG A 207 -21.01 3.95 9.47
C ARG A 207 -21.15 2.74 8.57
N LYS A 208 -20.36 2.67 7.48
CA LYS A 208 -20.33 1.51 6.57
C LYS A 208 -20.06 0.21 7.32
N TYR A 209 -19.11 0.22 8.27
CA TYR A 209 -18.84 -0.94 9.12
C TYR A 209 -20.04 -1.34 9.98
N VAL A 210 -20.69 -0.38 10.64
CA VAL A 210 -21.88 -0.66 11.46
C VAL A 210 -23.02 -1.21 10.61
N ASP A 211 -23.34 -0.57 9.49
CA ASP A 211 -24.42 -0.97 8.60
C ASP A 211 -24.20 -2.39 8.06
N HIS A 212 -22.97 -2.72 7.67
CA HIS A 212 -22.60 -4.06 7.22
C HIS A 212 -22.69 -5.12 8.33
N GLN A 213 -22.37 -4.77 9.58
CA GLN A 213 -22.51 -5.72 10.69
C GLN A 213 -23.98 -5.92 11.08
N LEU A 214 -24.81 -4.87 10.99
CA LEU A 214 -26.25 -4.96 11.22
C LEU A 214 -26.95 -5.76 10.13
N SER A 215 -26.54 -5.61 8.86
CA SER A 215 -27.09 -6.41 7.75
C SER A 215 -26.76 -7.90 7.87
N LYS A 216 -25.68 -8.26 8.59
CA LYS A 216 -25.35 -9.64 8.98
C LYS A 216 -26.16 -10.17 10.16
N GLY A 217 -27.13 -9.40 10.68
CA GLY A 217 -28.01 -9.81 11.79
C GLY A 217 -27.36 -9.71 13.18
N LEU A 218 -26.20 -9.04 13.31
CA LEU A 218 -25.57 -8.86 14.61
C LEU A 218 -26.30 -7.81 15.44
N LYS A 219 -26.53 -8.11 16.72
CA LYS A 219 -27.09 -7.15 17.67
C LYS A 219 -26.11 -5.98 17.89
N THR A 220 -26.65 -4.78 18.06
CA THR A 220 -25.90 -3.54 18.30
C THR A 220 -24.87 -3.64 19.44
N GLY A 221 -25.19 -4.38 20.52
CA GLY A 221 -24.26 -4.64 21.62
C GLY A 221 -23.00 -5.43 21.23
N THR A 222 -23.13 -6.36 20.28
CA THR A 222 -22.01 -7.15 19.74
C THR A 222 -21.13 -6.31 18.83
N VAL A 223 -21.74 -5.48 17.99
CA VAL A 223 -21.03 -4.52 17.12
C VAL A 223 -20.21 -3.55 17.98
N ARG A 224 -20.80 -3.00 19.05
CA ARG A 224 -20.11 -2.12 19.99
C ARG A 224 -18.94 -2.79 20.71
N ARG A 225 -19.05 -4.08 21.06
CA ARG A 225 -17.93 -4.83 21.67
C ARG A 225 -16.77 -5.04 20.70
N ARG A 226 -17.02 -5.21 19.40
CA ARG A 226 -15.99 -5.35 18.37
C ARG A 226 -15.28 -4.02 18.03
N ILE A 227 -15.98 -2.89 18.19
CA ILE A 227 -15.44 -1.55 17.92
C ILE A 227 -14.63 -1.00 19.12
N ARG A 228 -14.93 -1.41 20.36
CA ARG A 228 -14.21 -0.91 21.55
C ARG A 228 -12.69 -1.06 21.50
N PRO A 229 -12.11 -2.18 21.00
CA PRO A 229 -10.69 -2.26 20.75
C PRO A 229 -10.25 -1.16 19.79
N THR A 230 -10.82 -1.07 18.59
CA THR A 230 -10.40 -0.11 17.56
C THR A 230 -10.41 1.34 18.08
N GLU A 231 -11.44 1.73 18.84
CA GLU A 231 -11.53 3.07 19.47
C GLU A 231 -10.36 3.36 20.42
N ARG A 232 -10.06 2.42 21.32
CA ARG A 232 -8.94 2.58 22.27
C ARG A 232 -7.59 2.67 21.59
N HIS A 233 -7.43 2.02 20.44
CA HIS A 233 -6.16 2.00 19.73
C HIS A 233 -5.94 3.33 19.00
N VAL A 234 -6.96 3.83 18.30
CA VAL A 234 -6.91 5.14 17.62
C VAL A 234 -6.69 6.30 18.61
N GLU A 235 -7.27 6.23 19.81
CA GLU A 235 -7.10 7.28 20.83
C GLU A 235 -5.69 7.34 21.45
N ARG A 236 -4.92 6.24 21.39
CA ARG A 236 -3.63 6.09 22.09
C ARG A 236 -2.41 6.12 21.18
N SER A 237 -2.60 6.30 19.87
CA SER A 237 -1.53 6.49 18.88
C SER A 237 -0.92 7.91 18.72
N PRO A 238 -1.26 8.99 19.48
CA PRO A 238 -0.82 10.34 19.10
C PRO A 238 0.67 10.67 19.38
N GLU A 239 1.45 9.80 20.01
CA GLU A 239 2.80 10.17 20.51
C GLU A 239 3.93 10.18 19.45
N ARG A 240 3.65 9.90 18.16
CA ARG A 240 4.70 9.85 17.11
C ARG A 240 4.44 10.65 15.82
N CYS A 241 3.32 11.36 15.69
CA CYS A 241 3.05 12.19 14.50
C CYS A 241 3.10 13.69 14.84
N PRO A 242 4.24 14.38 14.69
CA PRO A 242 4.34 15.83 14.92
C PRO A 242 3.48 16.66 13.96
N THR A 243 3.05 16.09 12.82
CA THR A 243 2.14 16.73 11.85
C THR A 243 0.65 16.50 12.14
N ALA A 244 0.30 15.67 13.13
CA ALA A 244 -1.09 15.30 13.42
C ALA A 244 -1.86 16.34 14.26
N HIS A 245 -1.29 17.51 14.54
CA HIS A 245 -1.98 18.56 15.31
C HIS A 245 -3.27 19.07 14.63
N GLU A 246 -3.45 18.87 13.32
CA GLU A 246 -4.71 19.17 12.62
C GLU A 246 -5.66 17.95 12.46
N GLY A 247 -5.18 16.72 12.73
CA GLY A 247 -5.94 15.47 12.56
C GLY A 247 -6.60 14.92 13.85
N LEU A 248 -6.18 15.41 15.02
CA LEU A 248 -6.79 15.10 16.33
C LEU A 248 -8.32 15.33 16.43
N PRO A 249 -8.94 16.30 15.72
CA PRO A 249 -10.39 16.44 15.68
C PRO A 249 -11.10 15.25 15.01
N THR A 250 -10.41 14.48 14.15
CA THR A 250 -10.99 13.44 13.30
C THR A 250 -11.24 12.15 14.08
N ALA A 251 -10.32 11.73 14.96
CA ALA A 251 -10.50 10.57 15.85
C ALA A 251 -11.65 10.77 16.86
N ARG A 252 -11.74 11.94 17.51
CA ARG A 252 -12.89 12.30 18.37
C ARG A 252 -14.18 12.51 17.57
N ARG A 253 -14.12 12.87 16.28
CA ARG A 253 -15.30 12.96 15.37
C ARG A 253 -15.78 11.60 14.88
N LEU A 254 -14.88 10.62 14.68
CA LEU A 254 -15.21 9.22 14.39
C LEU A 254 -16.12 8.64 15.49
N LEU A 255 -15.77 8.88 16.76
CA LEU A 255 -16.57 8.45 17.93
C LEU A 255 -17.96 9.09 18.00
N ARG A 256 -18.10 10.39 17.65
CA ARG A 256 -19.42 11.03 17.51
C ARG A 256 -20.24 10.43 16.35
N GLY A 257 -19.55 9.79 15.39
CA GLY A 257 -20.07 8.97 14.30
C GLY A 257 -20.91 7.79 14.68
N PHE A 258 -20.43 7.08 15.68
CA PHE A 258 -21.02 5.85 16.17
C PHE A 258 -22.24 6.08 17.09
N GLY A 259 -22.68 7.32 17.29
CA GLY A 259 -23.90 7.63 18.06
C GLY A 259 -23.80 7.31 19.55
N LEU A 260 -22.58 7.19 20.09
CA LEU A 260 -22.35 6.85 21.48
C LEU A 260 -21.82 8.09 22.21
N ARG A 261 -22.64 8.66 23.11
CA ARG A 261 -22.14 9.63 24.09
C ARG A 261 -20.97 8.97 24.83
N SER A 262 -19.84 9.66 24.83
CA SER A 262 -18.67 9.35 25.65
C SER A 262 -19.13 9.08 27.08
N PRO A 263 -18.90 7.88 27.66
CA PRO A 263 -18.95 7.76 29.10
C PRO A 263 -17.77 8.57 29.62
N THR A 264 -18.10 9.64 30.33
CA THR A 264 -17.20 10.40 31.19
C THR A 264 -16.41 9.42 32.06
N TYR A 265 -15.18 9.12 31.67
CA TYR A 265 -14.16 8.55 32.53
C TYR A 265 -12.97 9.49 32.52
N PHE A 266 -13.23 10.70 32.99
CA PHE A 266 -12.24 11.50 33.70
C PHE A 266 -12.72 11.49 35.15
N SER A 267 -12.42 10.42 35.88
CA SER A 267 -12.43 10.44 37.34
C SER A 267 -11.00 10.24 37.78
N ALA A 268 -10.55 11.25 38.50
CA ALA A 268 -9.32 11.35 39.28
C ALA A 268 -8.73 10.01 39.72
N ASN A 269 -7.40 9.92 39.66
CA ASN A 269 -6.68 9.74 40.91
C ASN A 269 -5.31 10.43 40.84
N SER A 270 -5.08 11.17 41.93
CA SER A 270 -3.87 11.85 42.37
C SER A 270 -2.66 10.95 42.48
#